data_AF-A0A397SYP8-F1
#
_entry.id   AF-A0A397SYP8-F1
#
_cell.length_a   1.000
_cell.length_b   1.000
_cell.length_c   1.000
_cell.angle_alpha   90.00
_cell.angle_beta   90.00
_cell.angle_gamma   90.00
#
_symmetry.space_group_name_H-M   'P 1'
#
loop_
_entity.id
_entity.type
_entity.pdbx_description
1 polymer ?
#
loop_
_entity_poly.entity_id
_entity_poly.type
_entity_poly.pdbx_seq_one_letter_code
_entity_poly.pdbx_strand_id
1 'polypeptide(L)'
;MMNDKITEEFEYGLCPECNQPNTGSNWCQNCNYKRFQQDLTSGNELIDRFIHDVQLKARNSFEIIIEWIPYNRLRNIQYLAQGGSSTIYKAIWLDGFIGKWNNDKQLKK
;
A
#
# COMPACT_ATOMS: atom_id res chain seq x y z
N MET A 1 4.57 35.44 -20.96
CA MET A 1 4.21 34.16 -21.61
C MET A 1 5.03 33.05 -20.97
N MET A 2 4.64 32.66 -19.77
CA MET A 2 5.22 31.60 -18.94
C MET A 2 4.14 31.42 -17.89
N ASN A 3 3.37 30.32 -17.95
CA ASN A 3 2.62 29.71 -16.83
C ASN A 3 1.52 28.74 -17.30
N ASP A 4 1.06 28.79 -18.56
CA ASP A 4 -0.06 27.93 -19.00
C ASP A 4 0.37 26.54 -19.48
N LYS A 5 1.67 26.29 -19.70
CA LYS A 5 2.20 24.98 -20.14
C LYS A 5 2.63 24.04 -19.01
N ILE A 6 2.88 24.55 -17.81
CA ILE A 6 3.35 23.73 -16.67
C ILE A 6 2.16 23.00 -16.02
N THR A 7 0.95 23.52 -16.19
CA THR A 7 -0.27 23.00 -15.56
C THR A 7 -0.85 21.75 -16.23
N GLU A 8 -0.42 21.38 -17.44
CA GLU A 8 -0.88 20.17 -18.13
C GLU A 8 -0.06 18.90 -17.80
N GLU A 9 1.16 19.01 -17.27
CA GLU A 9 2.07 17.86 -17.15
C GLU A 9 1.90 17.00 -15.89
N PHE A 10 1.19 17.50 -14.87
CA PHE A 10 1.03 16.80 -13.59
C PHE A 10 -0.43 16.75 -13.14
N GLU A 11 -1.20 15.84 -13.73
CA GLU A 11 -2.63 15.58 -13.41
C GLU A 11 -2.91 15.52 -11.89
N TYR A 12 -1.94 15.04 -11.11
CA TYR A 12 -2.04 14.86 -9.66
C TYR A 12 -1.07 15.74 -8.84
N GLY A 13 -0.43 16.73 -9.49
CA GLY A 13 0.58 17.60 -8.88
C GLY A 13 1.88 16.89 -8.48
N LEU A 14 2.72 17.60 -7.72
CA LEU A 14 3.99 17.08 -7.22
C LEU A 14 3.84 16.47 -5.82
N CYS A 15 4.63 15.43 -5.55
CA CYS A 15 4.76 14.83 -4.23
C CYS A 15 5.49 15.80 -3.28
N PRO A 16 4.94 16.10 -2.09
CA PRO A 16 5.57 17.01 -1.15
C PRO A 16 6.88 16.48 -0.54
N GLU A 17 7.12 15.16 -0.61
CA GLU A 17 8.30 14.53 -0.01
C GLU A 17 9.50 14.47 -0.96
N CYS A 18 9.27 14.16 -2.24
CA CYS A 18 10.34 13.95 -3.21
C CYS A 18 10.30 14.92 -4.40
N ASN A 19 9.30 15.80 -4.45
CA ASN A 19 9.10 16.79 -5.51
C ASN A 19 8.98 16.18 -6.93
N GLN A 20 8.69 14.88 -7.02
CA GLN A 20 8.40 14.17 -8.27
C GLN A 20 6.89 14.14 -8.54
N PRO A 21 6.46 13.94 -9.79
CA PRO A 21 5.05 13.83 -10.12
C PRO A 21 4.34 12.72 -9.34
N ASN A 22 3.14 13.01 -8.82
CA ASN A 22 2.28 11.99 -8.25
C ASN A 22 1.66 11.15 -9.38
N THR A 23 1.46 9.85 -9.11
CA THR A 23 0.80 8.94 -10.05
C THR A 23 -0.70 8.78 -9.77
N GLY A 24 -1.18 9.41 -8.70
CA GLY A 24 -2.59 9.46 -8.31
C GLY A 24 -2.83 10.54 -7.26
N SER A 25 -4.10 10.84 -6.97
CA SER A 25 -4.46 11.84 -5.95
C SER A 25 -3.83 11.52 -4.60
N ASN A 26 -2.92 12.36 -4.13
CA ASN A 26 -2.11 12.15 -2.91
C ASN A 26 -1.31 10.83 -2.90
N TRP A 27 -0.90 10.34 -4.07
CA TRP A 27 -0.15 9.08 -4.20
C TRP A 27 1.14 9.28 -4.99
N CYS A 28 2.26 9.06 -4.30
CA CYS A 28 3.58 9.02 -4.91
C CYS A 28 4.11 7.59 -4.91
N GLN A 29 4.12 6.95 -6.08
CA GLN A 29 4.60 5.58 -6.27
C GLN A 29 6.00 5.35 -5.70
N ASN A 30 6.94 6.27 -5.94
CA ASN A 30 8.32 6.16 -5.47
C ASN A 30 8.45 6.25 -3.95
N CYS A 31 7.77 7.21 -3.31
CA CYS A 31 7.78 7.33 -1.85
C CYS A 31 7.07 6.15 -1.18
N ASN A 32 5.94 5.72 -1.72
CA ASN A 32 5.17 4.62 -1.17
C ASN A 32 5.91 3.28 -1.31
N TYR A 33 6.57 3.04 -2.44
CA TYR A 33 7.43 1.87 -2.60
C TYR A 33 8.51 1.77 -1.51
N LYS A 34 9.21 2.87 -1.22
CA LYS A 34 10.23 2.90 -0.15
C LYS A 34 9.65 2.62 1.23
N ARG A 35 8.43 3.11 1.51
CA ARG A 35 7.73 2.84 2.79
C ARG A 35 7.39 1.37 2.93
N PHE A 36 6.84 0.76 1.88
CA PHE A 36 6.47 -0.65 1.92
C PHE A 36 7.67 -1.57 2.14
N GLN A 37 8.84 -1.24 1.59
CA GLN A 37 10.08 -1.99 1.82
C GLN A 37 10.54 -2.02 3.28
N GLN A 38 10.20 -1.01 4.09
CA GLN A 38 10.69 -0.89 5.46
C GLN A 38 9.77 -1.58 6.47
N ASP A 39 8.45 -1.61 6.22
CA ASP A 39 7.45 -1.93 7.23
C ASP A 39 6.75 -3.30 7.03
N LEU A 40 6.86 -3.93 5.85
CA LEU A 40 6.04 -5.10 5.50
C LEU A 40 6.86 -6.26 4.94
N THR A 41 7.45 -7.08 5.81
CA THR A 41 8.11 -8.34 5.43
C THR A 41 7.45 -9.53 6.12
N SER A 42 7.23 -10.59 5.34
CA SER A 42 6.75 -11.89 5.79
C SER A 42 7.84 -12.77 6.38
N GLY A 43 9.10 -12.41 6.19
CA GLY A 43 10.25 -13.29 6.42
C GLY A 43 10.42 -14.37 5.35
N ASN A 44 9.59 -14.39 4.30
CA ASN A 44 9.72 -15.26 3.14
C ASN A 44 10.05 -14.43 1.90
N GLU A 45 11.27 -14.59 1.38
CA GLU A 45 11.77 -13.78 0.26
C GLU A 45 10.93 -13.87 -1.01
N LEU A 46 10.31 -15.02 -1.29
CA LEU A 46 9.48 -15.20 -2.49
C LEU A 46 8.15 -14.44 -2.36
N ILE A 47 7.52 -14.53 -1.19
CA ILE A 47 6.29 -13.79 -0.89
C ILE A 47 6.58 -12.28 -0.87
N ASP A 48 7.66 -11.88 -0.20
CA ASP A 48 8.05 -10.48 -0.10
C ASP A 48 8.34 -9.89 -1.49
N ARG A 49 9.07 -10.60 -2.35
CA ARG A 49 9.30 -10.16 -3.74
C ARG A 49 7.99 -9.99 -4.50
N PHE A 50 7.09 -10.96 -4.40
CA PHE A 50 5.79 -10.89 -5.08
C PHE A 50 4.97 -9.67 -4.61
N ILE A 51 4.91 -9.43 -3.30
CA ILE A 51 4.22 -8.27 -2.74
C ILE A 51 4.84 -6.97 -3.27
N HIS A 52 6.18 -6.86 -3.25
CA HIS A 52 6.88 -5.69 -3.78
C HIS A 52 6.60 -5.46 -5.27
N ASP A 53 6.61 -6.50 -6.11
CA ASP A 53 6.36 -6.39 -7.55
C ASP A 53 4.95 -5.89 -7.87
N VAL A 54 3.97 -6.23 -7.03
CA VAL A 54 2.59 -5.74 -7.15
C VAL A 54 2.47 -4.31 -6.67
N GLN A 55 3.01 -3.99 -5.49
CA GLN A 55 2.99 -2.63 -4.93
C GLN A 55 3.72 -1.63 -5.83
N LEU A 56 4.80 -2.05 -6.50
CA LEU A 56 5.50 -1.25 -7.50
C LEU A 56 4.63 -0.86 -8.68
N LYS A 57 3.54 -1.57 -8.99
CA LYS A 57 2.66 -1.26 -10.12
C LYS A 57 1.42 -0.48 -9.70
N ALA A 58 1.17 -0.34 -8.40
CA ALA A 58 0.00 0.34 -7.86
C ALA A 58 0.07 1.86 -8.09
N ARG A 59 -0.94 2.41 -8.78
CA ARG A 59 -1.00 3.84 -9.11
C ARG A 59 -1.73 4.68 -8.07
N ASN A 60 -2.54 4.04 -7.23
CA ASN A 60 -3.26 4.65 -6.12
C ASN A 60 -3.60 3.58 -5.06
N SER A 61 -4.21 4.00 -3.93
CA SER A 61 -4.56 3.10 -2.83
C SER A 61 -5.76 2.20 -3.10
N PHE A 62 -6.48 2.40 -4.20
CA PHE A 62 -7.68 1.63 -4.57
C PHE A 62 -7.41 0.57 -5.66
N GLU A 63 -6.27 0.65 -6.35
CA GLU A 63 -5.98 -0.12 -7.56
C GLU A 63 -5.40 -1.52 -7.33
N ILE A 64 -5.16 -1.95 -6.09
CA ILE A 64 -4.55 -3.21 -5.61
C ILE A 64 -3.21 -2.92 -4.90
N ILE A 65 -3.30 -2.71 -3.58
CA ILE A 65 -2.17 -2.88 -2.67
C ILE A 65 -2.34 -4.25 -2.03
N ILE A 66 -1.32 -5.10 -2.14
CA ILE A 66 -1.22 -6.31 -1.33
C ILE A 66 -0.40 -5.96 -0.09
N GLU A 67 -0.92 -6.30 1.08
CA GLU A 67 -0.25 -6.08 2.36
C GLU A 67 0.00 -7.41 3.04
N TRP A 68 1.20 -7.58 3.60
CA TRP A 68 1.48 -8.70 4.49
C TRP A 68 0.94 -8.37 5.89
N ILE A 69 0.08 -9.24 6.41
CA ILE A 69 -0.47 -9.09 7.77
C ILE A 69 0.20 -10.13 8.68
N PRO A 70 1.05 -9.72 9.63
CA PRO A 70 1.64 -10.65 10.59
C PRO A 70 0.56 -11.30 11.44
N TYR A 71 0.69 -12.60 11.72
CA TYR A 71 -0.33 -13.36 12.46
C TYR A 71 -0.67 -12.76 13.83
N ASN A 72 0.32 -12.17 14.52
CA ASN A 72 0.11 -11.51 15.82
C ASN A 72 -0.68 -10.18 15.73
N ARG A 73 -0.96 -9.67 14.53
CA ARG A 73 -1.85 -8.53 14.26
C ARG A 73 -3.29 -8.95 13.96
N LEU A 74 -3.60 -10.25 14.05
CA LEU A 74 -4.94 -10.79 13.90
C LEU A 74 -5.55 -11.15 15.27
N ARG A 75 -6.83 -10.83 15.45
CA ARG A 75 -7.64 -11.21 16.62
C ARG A 75 -8.92 -11.92 16.21
N ASN A 76 -9.52 -12.63 17.16
CA ASN A 76 -10.79 -13.34 16.97
C ASN A 76 -10.79 -14.21 15.70
N ILE A 77 -9.71 -14.98 15.51
CA ILE A 77 -9.55 -15.89 14.38
C ILE A 77 -10.57 -17.02 14.54
N GLN A 78 -11.53 -17.07 13.63
CA GLN A 78 -12.62 -18.04 13.64
C GLN A 78 -12.60 -18.83 12.34
N TYR A 79 -12.72 -20.15 12.45
CA TYR A 79 -12.94 -21.01 11.30
C TYR A 79 -14.20 -20.57 10.55
N LEU A 80 -14.12 -20.53 9.22
CA LEU A 80 -15.24 -20.19 8.34
C LEU A 80 -15.68 -21.39 7.51
N ALA A 81 -14.75 -22.03 6.80
CA ALA A 81 -15.04 -23.16 5.93
C ALA A 81 -13.77 -23.93 5.56
N GLN A 82 -13.93 -25.14 5.04
CA GLN A 82 -12.86 -25.92 4.44
C GLN A 82 -13.36 -26.46 3.09
N GLY A 83 -12.51 -26.40 2.06
CA GLY A 83 -12.85 -26.85 0.72
C GLY A 83 -11.59 -27.07 -0.12
N GLY A 84 -11.61 -28.08 -0.98
CA GLY A 84 -10.43 -28.50 -1.73
C GLY A 84 -9.25 -28.77 -0.78
N SER A 85 -8.11 -28.12 -1.06
CA SER A 85 -6.89 -28.20 -0.24
C SER A 85 -6.69 -26.98 0.67
N SER A 86 -7.75 -26.24 1.00
CA SER A 86 -7.67 -24.97 1.74
C SER A 86 -8.63 -24.90 2.92
N THR A 87 -8.21 -24.19 3.96
CA THR A 87 -9.04 -23.85 5.13
C THR A 87 -9.17 -22.34 5.22
N ILE A 88 -10.39 -21.86 5.36
CA ILE A 88 -10.74 -20.43 5.37
C ILE A 88 -11.03 -20.03 6.82
N TYR A 89 -10.42 -18.92 7.23
CA TYR A 89 -10.64 -18.29 8.52
C TYR A 89 -11.09 -16.85 8.30
N LYS A 90 -11.89 -16.32 9.23
CA LYS A 90 -12.16 -14.88 9.37
C LYS A 90 -11.47 -14.37 10.62
N ALA A 91 -10.98 -13.14 10.58
CA ALA A 91 -10.28 -12.51 11.70
C ALA A 91 -10.49 -10.99 11.68
N ILE A 92 -10.24 -10.35 12.82
CA ILE A 92 -10.14 -8.90 12.96
C ILE A 92 -8.68 -8.52 12.74
N TRP A 93 -8.42 -7.65 11.77
CA TRP A 93 -7.11 -7.05 11.56
C TRP A 93 -6.98 -5.80 12.41
N LEU A 94 -5.97 -5.78 13.30
CA LEU A 94 -5.80 -4.72 14.29
C LEU A 94 -5.30 -3.39 13.72
N ASP A 95 -4.59 -3.40 12.58
CA ASP A 95 -3.99 -2.19 12.01
C ASP A 95 -4.89 -1.50 10.98
N GLY A 96 -5.84 -2.26 10.40
CA GLY A 96 -6.61 -1.80 9.26
C GLY A 96 -5.78 -1.63 7.98
N PHE A 97 -6.45 -1.35 6.86
CA PHE A 97 -5.82 -1.21 5.55
C PHE A 97 -5.21 0.18 5.33
N ILE A 98 -4.18 0.25 4.49
CA ILE A 98 -3.54 1.52 4.13
C ILE A 98 -4.41 2.30 3.15
N GLY A 99 -5.12 3.32 3.65
CA GLY A 99 -5.96 4.18 2.82
C GLY A 99 -5.23 5.36 2.17
N LYS A 100 -4.33 6.02 2.92
CA LYS A 100 -3.51 7.16 2.45
C LYS A 100 -2.32 7.40 3.37
N TRP A 101 -1.25 7.96 2.83
CA TRP A 101 -0.11 8.44 3.60
C TRP A 101 -0.22 9.95 3.78
N ASN A 102 -0.31 10.42 5.02
CA ASN A 102 -0.13 11.84 5.33
C ASN A 102 1.34 12.09 5.70
N ASN A 103 1.82 13.32 5.53
CA ASN A 103 3.19 13.74 5.92
C ASN A 103 3.47 13.50 7.42
N ASP A 104 2.42 13.47 8.23
CA ASP A 104 2.47 12.95 9.59
C ASP A 104 2.32 11.43 9.56
N LYS A 105 3.47 10.77 9.76
CA LYS A 105 3.66 9.32 9.89
C LYS A 105 2.38 8.57 10.28
N GLN A 106 1.97 7.68 9.38
CA GLN A 106 0.97 6.63 9.57
C GLN A 106 -0.40 7.14 10.03
N LEU A 107 -1.45 6.85 9.25
CA LEU A 107 -2.78 6.76 9.84
C LEU A 107 -2.78 5.58 10.82
N LYS A 108 -2.40 5.85 12.07
CA LYS A 108 -2.85 5.04 13.20
C LYS A 108 -4.35 5.28 13.32
N LYS A 109 -5.12 4.25 13.05
CA LYS A 109 -6.48 4.10 13.58
C LYS A 109 -6.56 2.78 14.30
#